data_AF-R7EMZ2-F1
#
_entry.id   AF-R7EMZ2-F1
#
_cell.length_a   1.000
_cell.length_b   1.000
_cell.length_c   1.000
_cell.angle_alpha   90.00
_cell.angle_beta   90.00
_cell.angle_gamma   90.00
#
_symmetry.space_group_name_H-M   'P 1'
#
loop_
_entity.id
_entity.type
_entity.pdbx_description
1 polymer ?
#
loop_
_entity_poly.entity_id
_entity_poly.type
_entity_poly.pdbx_seq_one_letter_code
_entity_poly.pdbx_strand_id
1 'polypeptide(L)'
;MFTTSETAKVMGLMDYLGLDGEYIINLCAHCARVGRRSLRYVETVAFDLYDRGITDPESLDGYLRTAEEASKTEGKIRTMFGINRDRALTARERGFIDAWVGKFGYGMDVIGKAYEITADATGKASLPYANAILEAWNAAGLKNADDVDAYMTAKKGEAGQKSVPEGASFNTDDFFEAALRRSYGDGAEAPDIPSGKGKK
;
A
#
# COMPACT_ATOMS: atom_id res chain seq x y z
N MET A 1 10.57 -35.48 -9.62
CA MET A 1 9.55 -36.45 -9.20
C MET A 1 9.11 -36.09 -7.80
N PHE A 2 7.80 -36.14 -7.52
CA PHE A 2 7.29 -36.05 -6.17
C PHE A 2 7.63 -37.30 -5.37
N THR A 3 7.92 -37.13 -4.09
CA THR A 3 7.99 -38.23 -3.13
C THR A 3 6.60 -38.83 -2.89
N THR A 4 6.52 -40.03 -2.32
CA THR A 4 5.23 -40.66 -1.99
C THR A 4 4.35 -39.77 -1.09
N SER A 5 4.95 -39.06 -0.14
CA SER A 5 4.23 -38.12 0.74
C SER A 5 3.70 -36.90 -0.02
N GLU A 6 4.45 -36.43 -1.02
CA GLU A 6 4.04 -35.32 -1.87
C GLU A 6 2.92 -35.74 -2.83
N THR A 7 3.00 -36.93 -3.41
CA THR A 7 1.93 -37.51 -4.21
C THR A 7 0.64 -37.64 -3.39
N ALA A 8 0.72 -38.11 -2.14
CA ALA A 8 -0.45 -38.23 -1.27
C ALA A 8 -1.13 -36.87 -1.01
N LYS A 9 -0.37 -35.78 -0.89
CA LYS A 9 -0.94 -34.42 -0.75
C LYS A 9 -1.67 -33.98 -2.00
N VAL A 10 -1.06 -34.16 -3.17
CA VAL A 10 -1.69 -33.81 -4.45
C VAL A 10 -2.99 -34.58 -4.64
N MET A 11 -2.98 -35.90 -4.38
CA MET A 11 -4.20 -36.72 -4.41
C MET A 11 -5.23 -36.22 -3.39
N GLY A 12 -4.80 -35.83 -2.19
CA GLY A 12 -5.70 -35.26 -1.18
C GLY A 12 -6.39 -33.97 -1.64
N LEU A 13 -5.69 -33.09 -2.35
CA LEU A 13 -6.28 -31.88 -2.93
C LEU A 13 -7.34 -32.22 -4.00
N MET A 14 -7.10 -33.25 -4.81
CA MET A 14 -8.04 -33.70 -5.83
C MET A 14 -9.27 -34.40 -5.22
N ASP A 15 -9.03 -35.36 -4.33
CA ASP A 15 -10.06 -36.27 -3.83
C ASP A 15 -10.91 -35.65 -2.71
N TYR A 16 -10.31 -34.87 -1.80
CA TYR A 16 -11.02 -34.28 -0.65
C TYR A 16 -11.56 -32.88 -0.91
N LEU A 17 -10.80 -32.05 -1.64
CA LEU A 17 -11.22 -30.68 -1.96
C LEU A 17 -11.87 -30.58 -3.34
N GLY A 18 -11.86 -31.64 -4.14
CA GLY A 18 -12.45 -31.64 -5.49
C GLY A 18 -11.74 -30.70 -6.47
N LEU A 19 -10.50 -30.29 -6.16
CA LEU A 19 -9.75 -29.35 -6.98
C LEU A 19 -9.22 -30.04 -8.22
N ASP A 20 -9.46 -29.46 -9.39
CA ASP A 20 -8.97 -30.03 -10.63
C ASP A 20 -7.44 -29.93 -10.78
N GLY A 21 -6.90 -30.66 -11.75
CA GLY A 21 -5.46 -30.69 -12.00
C GLY A 21 -4.89 -29.35 -12.45
N GLU A 22 -5.66 -28.54 -13.18
CA GLU A 22 -5.24 -27.21 -13.66
C GLU A 22 -5.10 -26.24 -12.50
N TYR A 23 -6.09 -26.20 -11.60
CA TYR A 23 -6.07 -25.44 -10.35
C TYR A 23 -4.82 -25.75 -9.53
N ILE A 24 -4.52 -27.04 -9.31
CA ILE A 24 -3.38 -27.46 -8.51
C ILE A 24 -2.05 -27.05 -9.18
N ILE A 25 -1.96 -27.17 -10.51
CA ILE A 25 -0.78 -26.73 -11.27
C ILE A 25 -0.58 -25.22 -11.16
N ASN A 26 -1.63 -24.42 -11.37
CA ASN A 26 -1.58 -22.97 -11.31
C ASN A 26 -1.20 -22.49 -9.90
N LEU A 27 -1.77 -23.11 -8.87
CA LEU A 27 -1.44 -22.81 -7.47
C LEU A 27 0.03 -23.16 -7.15
N CYS A 28 0.52 -24.31 -7.62
CA CYS A 28 1.92 -24.69 -7.46
C CYS A 28 2.86 -23.71 -8.18
N ALA A 29 2.51 -23.29 -9.40
CA ALA A 29 3.29 -22.33 -10.18
C ALA A 29 3.38 -20.98 -9.47
N HIS A 30 2.26 -20.48 -8.93
CA HIS A 30 2.22 -19.28 -8.11
C HIS A 30 3.12 -19.40 -6.87
N CYS A 31 2.94 -20.46 -6.09
CA CYS A 31 3.73 -20.73 -4.89
C CYS A 31 5.23 -20.78 -5.20
N ALA A 32 5.61 -21.39 -6.32
CA ALA A 32 6.99 -21.42 -6.78
C ALA A 32 7.52 -20.03 -7.16
N ARG A 33 6.71 -19.19 -7.81
CA ARG A 33 7.07 -17.81 -8.22
C ARG A 33 7.31 -16.90 -7.01
N VAL A 34 6.57 -17.08 -5.91
CA VAL A 34 6.77 -16.35 -4.65
C VAL A 34 7.84 -16.98 -3.75
N GLY A 35 8.60 -17.96 -4.25
CA GLY A 35 9.71 -18.60 -3.53
C GLY A 35 9.29 -19.64 -2.49
N ARG A 36 8.02 -20.04 -2.44
CA ARG A 36 7.44 -20.98 -1.46
C ARG A 36 7.05 -22.30 -2.12
N ARG A 37 8.06 -23.09 -2.49
CA ARG A 37 7.91 -24.31 -3.31
C ARG A 37 7.41 -25.56 -2.59
N SER A 38 7.26 -25.54 -1.27
CA SER A 38 6.91 -26.76 -0.54
C SER A 38 5.44 -27.12 -0.73
N LEU A 39 5.13 -28.40 -1.00
CA LEU A 39 3.75 -28.85 -1.13
C LEU A 39 2.93 -28.67 0.16
N ARG A 40 3.58 -28.64 1.32
CA ARG A 40 2.92 -28.25 2.58
C ARG A 40 2.40 -26.82 2.55
N TYR A 41 3.15 -25.90 1.94
CA TYR A 41 2.69 -24.52 1.78
C TYR A 41 1.56 -24.42 0.76
N VAL A 42 1.70 -25.11 -0.38
CA VAL A 42 0.63 -25.22 -1.39
C VAL A 42 -0.68 -25.70 -0.75
N GLU A 43 -0.62 -26.77 0.05
CA GLU A 43 -1.75 -27.32 0.79
C GLU A 43 -2.38 -26.29 1.74
N THR A 44 -1.55 -25.56 2.49
CA THR A 44 -2.05 -24.49 3.39
C THR A 44 -2.80 -23.40 2.61
N VAL A 45 -2.28 -22.99 1.45
CA VAL A 45 -2.93 -21.98 0.61
C VAL A 45 -4.19 -22.55 -0.04
N ALA A 46 -4.17 -23.82 -0.46
CA ALA A 46 -5.33 -24.48 -1.04
C ALA A 46 -6.51 -24.53 -0.07
N PHE A 47 -6.27 -24.88 1.20
CA PHE A 47 -7.31 -24.86 2.23
C PHE A 47 -7.84 -23.44 2.49
N ASP A 48 -6.98 -22.43 2.61
CA ASP A 48 -7.41 -21.03 2.80
C ASP A 48 -8.26 -20.52 1.61
N LEU A 49 -7.90 -20.87 0.37
CA LEU A 49 -8.68 -20.50 -0.81
C LEU A 49 -10.00 -21.26 -0.90
N TYR A 50 -10.00 -22.55 -0.55
CA TYR A 50 -11.21 -23.37 -0.50
C TYR A 50 -12.20 -22.82 0.54
N ASP A 51 -11.74 -22.45 1.73
CA ASP A 51 -12.57 -21.84 2.78
C ASP A 51 -13.18 -20.49 2.34
N ARG A 52 -12.56 -19.82 1.36
CA ARG A 52 -13.06 -18.59 0.72
C ARG A 52 -13.95 -18.85 -0.49
N GLY A 53 -14.19 -20.11 -0.85
CA GLY A 53 -14.99 -20.50 -2.01
C GLY A 53 -14.28 -20.34 -3.36
N ILE A 54 -12.95 -20.20 -3.36
CA ILE A 54 -12.13 -20.13 -4.59
C ILE A 54 -11.70 -21.55 -4.91
N THR A 55 -12.48 -22.27 -5.72
CA THR A 55 -12.34 -23.73 -5.92
C THR A 55 -12.24 -24.14 -7.39
N ASP A 56 -12.19 -23.20 -8.31
CA ASP A 56 -12.08 -23.43 -9.75
C ASP A 56 -10.94 -22.61 -10.37
N PRO A 57 -10.40 -23.00 -11.53
CA PRO A 57 -9.24 -22.33 -12.12
C PRO A 57 -9.50 -20.86 -12.47
N GLU A 58 -10.71 -20.50 -12.88
CA GLU A 58 -11.05 -19.13 -13.28
C GLU A 58 -11.07 -18.20 -12.06
N SER A 59 -11.69 -18.63 -10.95
CA SER A 59 -11.69 -17.87 -9.70
C SER A 59 -10.28 -17.79 -9.07
N LEU A 60 -9.49 -18.86 -9.17
CA LEU A 60 -8.08 -18.84 -8.75
C LEU A 60 -7.29 -17.81 -9.54
N ASP A 61 -7.34 -17.85 -10.87
CA ASP A 61 -6.60 -16.93 -11.74
C ASP A 61 -7.00 -15.47 -11.48
N GLY A 62 -8.29 -15.20 -11.29
CA GLY A 62 -8.78 -13.88 -10.88
C GLY A 62 -8.16 -13.42 -9.55
N TYR A 63 -8.19 -14.27 -8.53
CA TYR A 63 -7.59 -13.98 -7.23
C TYR A 63 -6.08 -13.74 -7.31
N LEU A 64 -5.34 -14.62 -8.01
CA LEU A 64 -3.90 -14.53 -8.17
C LEU A 64 -3.51 -13.25 -8.90
N ARG A 65 -4.27 -12.86 -9.93
CA ARG A 65 -4.05 -11.61 -10.65
C ARG A 65 -4.21 -10.40 -9.74
N THR A 66 -5.28 -10.33 -8.95
CA THR A 66 -5.48 -9.23 -7.99
C THR A 66 -4.37 -9.18 -6.95
N ALA A 67 -3.95 -10.34 -6.41
CA ALA A 67 -2.85 -10.41 -5.45
C ALA A 67 -1.51 -9.94 -6.06
N GLU A 68 -1.23 -10.29 -7.32
CA GLU A 68 -0.07 -9.81 -8.05
C GLU A 68 -0.10 -8.31 -8.31
N GLU A 69 -1.24 -7.76 -8.71
CA GLU A 69 -1.44 -6.33 -8.92
C GLU A 69 -1.23 -5.55 -7.62
N ALA A 70 -1.80 -6.02 -6.51
CA ALA A 70 -1.57 -5.45 -5.18
C ALA A 70 -0.08 -5.48 -4.79
N SER A 71 0.59 -6.61 -4.99
CA SER A 71 2.03 -6.75 -4.70
C SER A 71 2.89 -5.84 -5.57
N LYS A 72 2.56 -5.67 -6.87
CA LYS A 72 3.23 -4.73 -7.76
C LYS A 72 3.06 -3.29 -7.29
N THR A 73 1.86 -2.91 -6.87
CA THR A 73 1.56 -1.57 -6.34
C THR A 73 2.30 -1.31 -5.03
N GLU A 74 2.28 -2.25 -4.08
CA GLU A 74 3.06 -2.17 -2.85
C GLU A 74 4.56 -2.00 -3.17
N GLY A 75 5.08 -2.78 -4.12
CA GLY A 75 6.47 -2.69 -4.57
C GLY A 75 6.83 -1.31 -5.11
N LYS A 76 5.96 -0.70 -5.93
CA LYS A 76 6.15 0.67 -6.45
C LYS A 76 6.18 1.70 -5.33
N ILE A 77 5.24 1.61 -4.38
CA ILE A 77 5.18 2.51 -3.22
C ILE A 77 6.44 2.34 -2.36
N ARG A 78 6.87 1.11 -2.08
CA ARG A 78 8.11 0.85 -1.33
C ARG A 78 9.33 1.48 -1.99
N THR A 79 9.47 1.33 -3.31
CA THR A 79 10.56 1.96 -4.07
C THR A 79 10.47 3.47 -4.03
N MET A 80 9.28 4.05 -4.20
CA MET A 80 9.04 5.49 -4.12
C MET A 80 9.49 6.05 -2.77
N PHE A 81 9.08 5.42 -1.66
CA PHE A 81 9.44 5.86 -0.30
C PHE A 81 10.84 5.43 0.15
N GLY A 82 11.68 4.88 -0.73
CA GLY A 82 13.04 4.44 -0.39
C GLY A 82 13.10 3.33 0.67
N ILE A 83 12.02 2.56 0.81
CA ILE A 83 11.97 1.44 1.76
C ILE A 83 12.77 0.29 1.18
N ASN A 84 13.84 -0.10 1.88
CA ASN A 84 14.70 -1.21 1.50
C ASN A 84 13.87 -2.45 1.10
N ARG A 85 14.20 -3.02 -0.05
CA ARG A 85 13.52 -4.20 -0.60
C ARG A 85 13.59 -5.40 0.37
N ASP A 86 14.64 -5.48 1.17
CA ASP A 86 14.89 -6.57 2.12
C ASP A 86 14.16 -6.41 3.46
N ARG A 87 13.61 -5.22 3.75
CA ARG A 87 12.83 -4.98 4.96
C ARG A 87 11.34 -5.18 4.66
N ALA A 88 10.67 -6.05 5.42
CA ALA A 88 9.22 -6.14 5.39
C ALA A 88 8.57 -4.87 5.94
N LEU A 89 7.45 -4.46 5.34
CA LEU A 89 6.59 -3.42 5.92
C LEU A 89 6.07 -3.88 7.28
N THR A 90 6.03 -2.95 8.24
CA THR A 90 5.31 -3.13 9.49
C THR A 90 3.80 -3.24 9.23
N ALA A 91 3.06 -3.81 10.18
CA ALA A 91 1.60 -3.89 10.09
C ALA A 91 0.95 -2.50 9.89
N ARG A 92 1.51 -1.46 10.53
CA ARG A 92 1.03 -0.08 10.38
C ARG A 92 1.27 0.45 8.96
N GLU A 93 2.49 0.32 8.43
CA GLU A 93 2.81 0.79 7.08
C GLU A 93 1.99 0.06 6.01
N ARG A 94 1.79 -1.26 6.18
CA ARG A 94 0.91 -2.04 5.31
C ARG A 94 -0.53 -1.53 5.37
N GLY A 95 -1.04 -1.26 6.57
CA GLY A 95 -2.37 -0.69 6.76
C GLY A 95 -2.57 0.66 6.07
N PHE A 96 -1.54 1.51 5.99
CA PHE A 96 -1.59 2.74 5.21
C PHE A 96 -1.76 2.45 3.72
N ILE A 97 -0.90 1.60 3.15
CA ILE A 97 -0.95 1.25 1.72
C ILE A 97 -2.30 0.60 1.36
N ASP A 98 -2.79 -0.31 2.20
CA ASP A 98 -4.09 -0.96 2.02
C ASP A 98 -5.24 0.06 2.05
N ALA A 99 -5.17 1.05 2.95
CA ALA A 99 -6.15 2.13 3.01
C ALA A 99 -6.11 3.01 1.75
N TRP A 100 -4.93 3.36 1.26
CA TRP A 100 -4.79 4.24 0.08
C TRP A 100 -5.34 3.57 -1.18
N VAL A 101 -4.91 2.34 -1.45
CA VAL A 101 -5.26 1.64 -2.69
C VAL A 101 -6.67 1.04 -2.60
N GLY A 102 -7.00 0.39 -1.49
CA GLY A 102 -8.27 -0.32 -1.33
C GLY A 102 -9.42 0.58 -0.89
N LYS A 103 -9.24 1.30 0.23
CA LYS A 103 -10.33 2.09 0.84
C LYS A 103 -10.54 3.45 0.17
N PHE A 104 -9.47 4.16 -0.17
CA PHE A 104 -9.56 5.49 -0.80
C PHE A 104 -9.67 5.39 -2.32
N GLY A 105 -9.16 4.30 -2.90
CA GLY A 105 -9.15 4.07 -4.34
C GLY A 105 -8.07 4.87 -5.08
N TYR A 106 -7.03 5.30 -4.38
CA TYR A 106 -5.99 6.14 -4.96
C TYR A 106 -5.01 5.36 -5.83
N GLY A 107 -4.73 5.93 -6.99
CA GLY A 107 -3.65 5.50 -7.88
C GLY A 107 -2.28 6.05 -7.49
N MET A 108 -1.27 5.60 -8.21
CA MET A 108 0.12 6.04 -8.03
C MET A 108 0.32 7.53 -8.35
N ASP A 109 -0.57 8.12 -9.14
CA ASP A 109 -0.61 9.55 -9.48
C ASP A 109 -0.90 10.41 -8.24
N VAL A 110 -1.95 10.08 -7.48
CA VAL A 110 -2.30 10.78 -6.24
C VAL A 110 -1.29 10.50 -5.14
N ILE A 111 -0.88 9.23 -4.98
CA ILE A 111 0.13 8.84 -3.99
C ILE A 111 1.48 9.53 -4.26
N GLY A 112 1.85 9.66 -5.54
CA GLY A 112 3.06 10.36 -5.98
C GLY A 112 3.07 11.83 -5.56
N LYS A 113 1.94 12.53 -5.70
CA LYS A 113 1.82 13.93 -5.24
C LYS A 113 2.01 14.06 -3.73
N ALA A 114 1.40 13.16 -2.95
CA ALA A 114 1.59 13.16 -1.49
C ALA A 114 3.04 12.86 -1.10
N TYR A 115 3.71 11.97 -1.84
CA TYR A 115 5.13 11.68 -1.69
C TYR A 115 6.00 12.93 -1.93
N GLU A 116 5.79 13.64 -3.04
CA GLU A 116 6.56 14.85 -3.38
C GLU A 116 6.45 15.91 -2.28
N ILE A 117 5.22 16.18 -1.83
CA ILE A 117 4.94 17.11 -0.73
C ILE A 117 5.68 16.67 0.56
N THR A 118 5.69 15.37 0.84
CA THR A 118 6.38 14.82 2.03
C THR A 118 7.89 14.98 1.94
N ALA A 119 8.46 14.69 0.76
CA ALA A 119 9.89 14.77 0.50
C ALA A 119 10.39 16.22 0.59
N ASP A 120 9.63 17.16 0.02
CA ASP A 120 9.94 18.59 0.07
C ASP A 120 9.88 19.15 1.49
N ALA A 121 8.90 18.72 2.30
CA ALA A 121 8.71 19.20 3.67
C ALA A 121 9.78 18.66 4.63
N THR A 122 10.04 17.35 4.60
CA THR A 122 10.84 16.69 5.65
C THR A 122 12.25 16.32 5.21
N GLY A 123 12.60 16.56 3.94
CA GLY A 123 13.86 16.14 3.33
C GLY A 123 13.99 14.61 3.18
N LYS A 124 12.95 13.85 3.54
CA LYS A 124 12.86 12.38 3.44
C LYS A 124 11.42 11.97 3.13
N ALA A 125 11.22 10.79 2.58
CA ALA A 125 9.86 10.30 2.32
C ALA A 125 9.33 9.49 3.50
N SER A 126 8.47 10.11 4.32
CA SER A 126 7.85 9.48 5.49
C SER A 126 6.46 8.93 5.16
N LEU A 127 6.26 7.60 5.24
CA LEU A 127 4.95 6.98 5.05
C LEU A 127 3.86 7.54 5.98
N PRO A 128 4.10 7.75 7.30
CA PRO A 128 3.13 8.40 8.18
C PRO A 128 2.73 9.81 7.73
N TYR A 129 3.68 10.59 7.20
CA TYR A 129 3.39 11.96 6.77
C TYR A 129 2.53 11.95 5.49
N ALA A 130 2.90 11.12 4.52
CA ALA A 130 2.09 10.91 3.32
C ALA A 130 0.69 10.38 3.66
N ASN A 131 0.56 9.51 4.67
CA ASN A 131 -0.74 9.01 5.12
C ASN A 131 -1.66 10.15 5.56
N ALA A 132 -1.17 11.10 6.37
CA ALA A 132 -1.99 12.21 6.84
C ALA A 132 -2.46 13.12 5.70
N ILE A 133 -1.60 13.37 4.70
CA ILE A 133 -1.97 14.13 3.49
C ILE A 133 -3.10 13.40 2.76
N LEU A 134 -2.93 12.10 2.51
CA LEU A 134 -3.89 11.29 1.76
C LEU A 134 -5.23 11.14 2.51
N GLU A 135 -5.20 11.01 3.83
CA GLU A 135 -6.39 11.02 4.68
C GLU A 135 -7.12 12.36 4.61
N ALA A 136 -6.40 13.48 4.67
CA ALA A 136 -6.98 14.82 4.56
C ALA A 136 -7.63 15.04 3.18
N TRP A 137 -6.97 14.62 2.10
CA TRP A 137 -7.54 14.68 0.75
C TRP A 137 -8.78 13.80 0.60
N ASN A 138 -8.75 12.59 1.17
CA ASN A 138 -9.90 11.69 1.09
C ASN A 138 -11.09 12.25 1.90
N ALA A 139 -10.83 12.84 3.06
CA ALA A 139 -11.84 13.53 3.88
C ALA A 139 -12.40 14.78 3.19
N ALA A 140 -11.60 15.46 2.37
CA ALA A 140 -12.04 16.57 1.52
C ALA A 140 -12.76 16.12 0.24
N GLY A 141 -12.86 14.81 -0.01
CA GLY A 141 -13.55 14.24 -1.17
C GLY A 141 -12.77 14.31 -2.48
N LEU A 142 -11.46 14.57 -2.44
CA LEU A 142 -10.59 14.58 -3.62
C LEU A 142 -10.33 13.13 -4.04
N LYS A 143 -10.63 12.76 -5.29
CA LYS A 143 -10.57 11.35 -5.73
C LYS A 143 -9.52 11.06 -6.79
N ASN A 144 -9.14 12.07 -7.58
CA ASN A 144 -8.19 11.91 -8.67
C ASN A 144 -7.11 13.01 -8.62
N ALA A 145 -6.08 12.86 -9.46
CA ALA A 145 -4.97 13.81 -9.53
C ALA A 145 -5.41 15.23 -9.90
N ASP A 146 -6.42 15.39 -10.77
CA ASP A 146 -6.92 16.70 -11.20
C ASP A 146 -7.62 17.44 -10.05
N ASP A 147 -8.42 16.73 -9.24
CA ASP A 147 -9.06 17.28 -8.04
C ASP A 147 -8.01 17.79 -7.05
N VAL A 148 -6.93 17.02 -6.87
CA VAL A 148 -5.81 17.38 -6.00
C VAL A 148 -5.08 18.61 -6.53
N ASP A 149 -4.80 18.68 -7.83
CA ASP A 149 -4.13 19.83 -8.45
C ASP A 149 -4.96 21.10 -8.37
N ALA A 150 -6.28 20.99 -8.61
CA ALA A 150 -7.21 22.10 -8.45
C ALA A 150 -7.24 22.59 -7.00
N TYR A 151 -7.33 21.67 -6.02
CA TYR A 151 -7.30 21.98 -4.61
C TYR A 151 -5.99 22.69 -4.19
N MET A 152 -4.84 22.17 -4.64
CA MET A 152 -3.53 22.75 -4.35
C MET A 152 -3.36 24.14 -4.98
N THR A 153 -3.90 24.36 -6.18
CA THR A 153 -3.85 25.66 -6.87
C THR A 153 -4.74 26.69 -6.18
N ALA A 154 -5.96 26.32 -5.79
CA ALA A 154 -6.87 27.18 -5.06
C ALA A 154 -6.26 27.63 -3.72
N LYS A 155 -5.66 26.70 -2.97
CA LYS A 155 -4.95 26.98 -1.72
C LYS A 155 -3.76 27.93 -1.89
N LYS A 156 -3.00 27.82 -2.98
CA LYS A 156 -1.90 28.76 -3.31
C LYS A 156 -2.43 30.17 -3.60
N GLY A 157 -3.58 30.28 -4.26
CA GLY A 157 -4.25 31.57 -4.51
C GLY A 157 -4.71 32.28 -3.24
N GLU A 158 -5.16 31.53 -2.23
CA GLU A 158 -5.56 32.07 -0.92
C GLU A 158 -4.37 32.55 -0.08
N ALA A 159 -3.22 31.87 -0.16
CA ALA A 159 -2.00 32.27 0.55
C ALA A 159 -1.36 33.55 -0.04
N GLY A 160 -1.57 33.84 -1.33
CA GLY A 160 -1.05 35.04 -1.99
C GLY A 160 -1.65 36.37 -1.52
N GLN A 161 -2.76 36.37 -0.76
CA GLN A 161 -3.33 37.59 -0.17
C GLN A 161 -2.75 37.98 1.19
N LYS A 162 -1.88 37.16 1.79
CA LYS A 162 -1.00 37.57 2.90
C LYS A 162 0.43 37.59 2.36
N SER A 163 1.00 38.78 2.22
CA SER A 163 2.38 39.00 1.77
C SER A 163 3.37 38.12 2.54
N VAL A 164 4.05 37.19 1.85
CA VAL A 164 5.19 36.43 2.38
C VAL A 164 6.42 36.72 1.50
N PRO A 165 7.62 36.93 2.10
CA PRO A 165 8.83 37.30 1.36
C PRO A 165 9.37 36.17 0.48
N GLU A 166 10.12 36.56 -0.55
CA GLU A 166 10.80 35.71 -1.51
C GLU A 166 11.77 34.75 -0.81
N GLY A 167 11.45 33.44 -0.86
CA GLY A 167 12.21 32.37 -0.19
C GLY A 167 11.38 31.38 0.63
N ALA A 168 10.07 31.60 0.80
CA ALA A 168 9.21 30.67 1.52
C ALA A 168 8.84 29.45 0.65
N SER A 169 9.62 28.38 0.79
CA SER A 169 9.15 27.01 0.58
C SER A 169 7.82 26.83 1.31
N PHE A 170 6.86 26.20 0.64
CA PHE A 170 5.53 25.88 1.16
C PHE A 170 5.61 25.39 2.61
N ASN A 171 4.91 26.06 3.55
CA ASN A 171 4.87 25.60 4.94
C ASN A 171 3.83 24.46 5.04
N THR A 172 4.19 23.32 4.45
CA THR A 172 3.42 22.07 4.52
C THR A 172 3.12 21.67 5.95
N ASP A 173 4.00 22.06 6.88
CA ASP A 173 3.86 21.81 8.30
C ASP A 173 2.63 22.49 8.89
N ASP A 174 2.25 23.69 8.45
CA ASP A 174 1.01 24.34 8.94
C ASP A 174 -0.24 23.57 8.48
N PHE A 175 -0.20 22.99 7.28
CA PHE A 175 -1.29 22.16 6.77
C PHE A 175 -1.38 20.81 7.49
N PHE A 176 -0.22 20.17 7.72
CA PHE A 176 -0.12 18.92 8.45
C PHE A 176 -0.50 19.08 9.92
N GLU A 177 -0.04 20.13 10.60
CA GLU A 177 -0.45 20.49 11.96
C GLU A 177 -1.96 20.76 12.04
N ALA A 178 -2.53 21.48 11.08
CA ALA A 178 -3.97 21.71 11.03
C ALA A 178 -4.75 20.40 10.79
N ALA A 179 -4.24 19.49 9.95
CA ALA A 179 -4.85 18.19 9.69
C ALA A 179 -4.74 17.23 10.90
N LEU A 180 -3.57 17.16 11.53
CA LEU A 180 -3.33 16.40 12.76
C LEU A 180 -4.22 16.90 13.89
N ARG A 181 -4.28 18.21 14.12
CA ARG A 181 -5.12 18.82 15.16
C ARG A 181 -6.60 18.51 14.95
N ARG A 182 -7.06 18.46 13.70
CA ARG A 182 -8.44 18.09 13.36
C ARG A 182 -8.72 16.60 13.50
N SER A 183 -7.75 15.74 13.21
CA SER A 183 -7.92 14.28 13.26
C SER A 183 -7.70 13.68 14.65
N TYR A 184 -6.87 14.29 15.49
CA TYR A 184 -6.46 13.74 16.79
C TYR A 184 -6.85 14.58 18.02
N GLY A 185 -7.34 15.81 17.83
CA GLY A 185 -7.74 16.71 18.92
C GLY A 185 -6.56 17.28 19.72
N ASP A 186 -6.78 18.39 20.43
CA ASP A 186 -5.78 19.25 21.11
C ASP A 186 -4.84 18.57 22.13
N GLY A 187 -4.93 17.25 22.33
CA GLY A 187 -4.19 16.48 23.34
C GLY A 187 -3.50 15.21 22.85
N ALA A 188 -3.48 14.92 21.55
CA ALA A 188 -2.65 13.83 21.04
C ALA A 188 -1.23 14.33 20.77
N GLU A 189 -0.28 13.78 21.51
CA GLU A 189 1.14 13.95 21.26
C GLU A 189 1.43 13.52 19.81
N ALA A 190 1.82 14.47 18.96
CA ALA A 190 2.22 14.18 17.59
C ALA A 190 3.27 13.06 17.64
N PRO A 191 3.17 12.01 16.80
CA PRO A 191 4.16 10.95 16.82
C PRO A 191 5.54 11.57 16.61
N ASP A 192 6.47 11.34 17.54
CA ASP A 192 7.82 11.90 17.52
C ASP A 192 8.48 11.62 16.16
N ILE A 193 8.45 12.64 15.27
CA ILE A 193 9.07 12.58 13.95
C ILE A 193 10.54 12.89 14.21
N PRO A 194 11.48 11.95 13.95
CA PRO A 194 12.88 12.22 14.17
C PRO A 194 13.30 13.40 13.29
N SER A 195 13.54 14.55 13.92
CA SER A 195 14.03 15.75 13.24
C SER A 195 15.34 15.40 12.52
N GLY A 196 15.24 15.30 11.20
CA GLY A 196 16.39 15.19 10.32
C GLY A 196 17.15 16.50 10.34
N LYS A 197 17.99 16.70 11.37
CA LYS A 197 18.96 17.79 11.38
C LYS A 197 19.81 17.69 10.12
N GLY A 198 19.60 18.62 9.20
CA GLY A 198 20.46 18.84 8.04
C GLY A 198 21.90 19.01 8.52
N LYS A 199 22.77 18.12 8.05
CA LYS A 199 24.21 18.37 8.10
C LYS A 199 24.54 19.29 6.93
N LYS A 200 25.16 20.41 7.29
CA LYS A 200 25.85 21.37 6.42
C LYS A 200 26.80 20.68 5.44
#